data_AF-A0A920N1S4-F1
#
_entry.id   AF-A0A920N1S4-F1
#
_cell.length_a   1.000
_cell.length_b   1.000
_cell.length_c   1.000
_cell.angle_alpha   90.00
_cell.angle_beta   90.00
_cell.angle_gamma   90.00
#
_symmetry.space_group_name_H-M   'P 1'
#
loop_
_entity.id
_entity.type
_entity.pdbx_description
1 polymer ?
#
loop_
_entity_poly.entity_id
_entity_poly.type
_entity_poly.pdbx_seq_one_letter_code
_entity_poly.pdbx_strand_id
1 'polypeptide(L)'
;MAGAPSHVDFFDPKPTLAKQDGQPMPDSLLKEVRFAFIKKGIRGLMGPSFRFRRHGQCGMELSELLPHLGGIADDLLFGSQPAVHAVQPPPRPALMQCGRRNLDCPPKGAWLNYGPGTASRNLPG
;
A
#
# COMPACT_ATOMS: atom_id res chain seq x y z
N MET A 1 -14.55 7.89 -2.11
CA MET A 1 -13.71 7.01 -2.95
C MET A 1 -12.27 7.50 -2.81
N ALA A 2 -11.38 6.72 -2.19
CA ALA A 2 -9.94 7.04 -2.18
C ALA A 2 -9.42 6.72 -3.59
N GLY A 3 -9.62 7.65 -4.53
CA GLY A 3 -9.55 7.43 -5.98
C GLY A 3 -8.16 7.55 -6.59
N ALA A 4 -7.10 7.35 -5.81
CA ALA A 4 -5.77 7.23 -6.37
C ALA A 4 -5.62 5.83 -7.00
N PRO A 5 -4.91 5.71 -8.13
CA PRO A 5 -4.61 4.39 -8.71
C PRO A 5 -3.84 3.55 -7.69
N SER A 6 -4.06 2.23 -7.72
CA SER A 6 -3.50 1.35 -6.69
C SER A 6 -1.98 1.38 -6.74
N HIS A 7 -1.34 1.42 -5.58
CA HIS A 7 0.11 1.22 -5.49
C HIS A 7 0.55 -0.11 -6.12
N VAL A 8 -0.33 -1.12 -6.07
CA VAL A 8 -0.12 -2.44 -6.69
C VAL A 8 -0.02 -2.35 -8.21
N ASP A 9 -0.66 -1.35 -8.82
CA ASP A 9 -0.65 -1.17 -10.27
C ASP A 9 0.58 -0.40 -10.77
N PHE A 10 1.35 0.23 -9.86
CA PHE A 10 2.44 1.13 -10.21
C PHE A 10 3.83 0.63 -9.82
N PHE A 11 3.98 0.07 -8.61
CA PHE A 11 5.31 -0.14 -8.02
C PHE A 11 5.51 -1.52 -7.37
N ASP A 12 4.51 -2.41 -7.39
CA ASP A 12 4.55 -3.71 -6.71
C ASP A 12 4.30 -4.86 -7.70
N PRO A 13 5.34 -5.28 -8.45
CA PRO A 13 5.26 -6.38 -9.42
C PRO A 13 5.16 -7.71 -8.68
N LYS A 14 4.00 -8.05 -8.12
CA LYS A 14 3.76 -9.28 -7.33
C LYS A 14 3.94 -10.54 -8.17
N PRO A 15 5.13 -11.18 -8.20
CA PRO A 15 5.44 -12.18 -9.21
C PRO A 15 4.81 -13.54 -8.86
N THR A 16 4.70 -13.85 -7.57
CA THR A 16 3.99 -15.03 -7.06
C THR A 16 2.49 -14.93 -7.35
N LEU A 17 1.91 -13.74 -7.23
CA LEU A 17 0.49 -13.52 -7.50
C LEU A 17 0.21 -13.59 -9.00
N ALA A 18 1.11 -13.09 -9.85
CA ALA A 18 1.04 -13.25 -11.30
C ALA A 18 1.04 -14.73 -11.72
N LYS A 19 1.85 -15.58 -11.07
CA LYS A 19 1.87 -17.03 -11.34
C LYS A 19 0.60 -17.75 -10.91
N GLN A 20 -0.11 -17.21 -9.92
CA GLN A 20 -1.32 -17.80 -9.35
C GLN A 20 -2.59 -17.09 -9.84
N ASP A 21 -2.48 -16.25 -10.88
CA ASP A 21 -3.62 -15.53 -11.43
C ASP A 21 -4.72 -16.51 -11.88
N GLY A 22 -5.95 -16.19 -11.51
CA GLY A 22 -7.13 -17.04 -11.76
C GLY A 22 -7.25 -18.30 -10.88
N GLN A 23 -6.23 -18.66 -10.10
CA GLN A 23 -6.30 -19.81 -9.20
C GLN A 23 -7.20 -19.52 -7.98
N PRO A 24 -7.88 -20.54 -7.42
CA PRO A 24 -8.63 -20.35 -6.20
C PRO A 24 -7.70 -19.96 -5.04
N MET A 25 -8.15 -19.01 -4.21
CA MET A 25 -7.42 -18.60 -3.03
C MET A 25 -7.21 -19.80 -2.08
N PRO A 26 -5.97 -20.05 -1.60
CA PRO A 26 -5.68 -21.20 -0.75
C PRO A 26 -6.40 -21.11 0.60
N ASP A 27 -6.92 -22.25 1.07
CA ASP A 27 -7.72 -22.34 2.29
C ASP A 27 -6.99 -21.85 3.55
N SER A 28 -5.66 -21.91 3.56
CA SER A 28 -4.85 -21.38 4.66
C SER A 28 -5.07 -19.87 4.87
N LEU A 29 -5.14 -19.09 3.79
CA LEU A 29 -5.35 -17.63 3.85
C LEU A 29 -6.81 -17.28 4.18
N LEU A 30 -7.75 -18.14 3.79
CA LEU A 30 -9.17 -17.96 4.07
C LEU A 30 -9.51 -18.12 5.56
N LYS A 31 -8.73 -18.90 6.30
CA LYS A 31 -8.90 -19.11 7.75
C LYS A 31 -8.47 -17.89 8.57
N GLU A 32 -7.45 -17.17 8.11
CA GLU A 32 -6.87 -16.04 8.85
C GLU A 32 -7.55 -14.69 8.55
N VAL A 33 -8.29 -14.59 7.44
CA VAL A 33 -8.78 -13.30 6.94
C VAL A 33 -10.30 -13.26 6.80
N ARG A 34 -10.93 -12.34 7.56
CA ARG A 34 -12.35 -12.02 7.45
C ARG A 34 -12.59 -10.92 6.42
N PHE A 35 -13.06 -11.30 5.23
CA PHE A 35 -13.49 -10.35 4.21
C PHE A 35 -14.93 -9.92 4.50
N ALA A 36 -15.17 -8.62 4.69
CA ALA A 36 -16.50 -8.12 5.05
C ALA A 36 -17.54 -8.24 3.92
N PHE A 37 -17.11 -8.18 2.66
CA PHE A 37 -18.02 -8.06 1.50
C PHE A 37 -17.86 -9.16 0.44
N ILE A 38 -17.00 -10.16 0.66
CA ILE A 38 -16.71 -11.20 -0.34
C ILE A 38 -17.35 -12.53 0.10
N LYS A 39 -18.37 -13.00 -0.64
CA LYS A 39 -19.02 -14.30 -0.41
C LYS A 39 -17.99 -15.45 -0.48
N LYS A 40 -18.15 -16.46 0.38
CA LYS A 40 -17.35 -17.70 0.30
C LYS A 40 -17.63 -18.36 -1.06
N GLY A 41 -16.58 -18.58 -1.86
CA GLY A 41 -16.68 -19.32 -3.14
C GLY A 41 -16.31 -18.55 -4.41
N ILE A 42 -16.24 -17.21 -4.38
CA ILE A 42 -15.82 -16.40 -5.55
C ILE A 42 -14.51 -15.70 -5.20
N ARG A 43 -13.38 -16.41 -5.27
CA ARG A 43 -12.06 -15.85 -4.92
C ARG A 43 -10.99 -16.42 -5.84
N GLY A 44 -11.04 -16.04 -7.11
CA GLY A 44 -9.85 -16.11 -7.95
C GLY A 44 -8.82 -15.12 -7.44
N LEU A 45 -7.56 -15.56 -7.32
CA LEU A 45 -6.45 -14.64 -7.15
C LEU A 45 -6.35 -13.78 -8.41
N MET A 46 -6.14 -12.47 -8.22
CA MET A 46 -5.97 -11.53 -9.31
C MET A 46 -4.52 -11.07 -9.32
N GLY A 47 -3.80 -11.46 -10.37
CA GLY A 47 -2.46 -10.99 -10.67
C GLY A 47 -2.44 -9.51 -11.04
N PRO A 48 -1.24 -8.90 -11.08
CA PRO A 48 -1.08 -7.56 -11.65
C PRO A 48 -1.54 -7.54 -13.12
N SER A 49 -2.43 -6.60 -13.46
CA SER A 49 -2.97 -6.46 -14.83
C SER A 49 -2.01 -5.78 -15.81
N PHE A 50 -1.00 -5.09 -15.30
CA PHE A 50 -0.08 -4.26 -16.07
C PHE A 50 1.33 -4.86 -16.11
N ARG A 51 2.07 -4.56 -17.18
CA ARG A 51 3.45 -5.01 -17.32
C ARG A 51 4.39 -4.14 -16.51
N PHE A 52 5.38 -4.77 -15.88
CA PHE A 52 6.44 -4.10 -15.14
C PHE A 52 7.78 -4.26 -15.86
N ARG A 53 8.59 -3.21 -15.83
CA ARG A 53 9.95 -3.21 -16.38
C ARG A 53 10.91 -2.62 -15.36
N ARG A 54 12.15 -3.10 -15.36
CA ARG A 54 13.24 -2.52 -14.57
C ARG A 54 13.76 -1.28 -15.27
N HIS A 55 13.93 -0.22 -14.49
CA HIS A 55 14.42 1.07 -14.95
C HIS A 55 15.59 1.53 -14.07
N GLY A 56 16.49 2.31 -14.67
CA GLY A 56 17.67 2.85 -14.01
C GLY A 56 18.72 1.80 -13.63
N GLN A 57 19.81 2.28 -13.04
CA GLN A 57 20.83 1.47 -12.38
C GLN A 57 20.35 0.94 -11.02
N CYS A 58 19.41 1.66 -10.37
CA CYS A 58 18.77 1.26 -9.13
C CYS A 58 17.86 0.02 -9.29
N GLY A 59 17.52 -0.34 -10.53
CA GLY A 59 16.73 -1.52 -10.85
C GLY A 59 15.26 -1.42 -10.43
N MET A 60 14.74 -0.20 -10.25
CA MET A 60 13.36 0.03 -9.82
C MET A 60 12.38 -0.56 -10.85
N GLU A 61 11.42 -1.36 -10.37
CA GLU A 61 10.39 -1.98 -11.20
C GLU A 61 9.17 -1.07 -11.27
N LEU A 62 8.92 -0.51 -12.46
CA LEU A 62 7.81 0.39 -12.71
C LEU A 62 6.82 -0.21 -13.70
N SER A 63 5.55 0.06 -13.47
CA SER A 63 4.46 -0.29 -14.38
C SER A 63 4.54 0.51 -15.67
N GLU A 64 4.08 -0.09 -16.77
CA GLU A 64 3.95 0.57 -18.08
C GLU A 64 3.06 1.82 -18.07
N LEU A 65 2.25 2.00 -17.02
CA LEU A 65 1.47 3.20 -16.78
C LEU A 65 2.31 4.45 -16.44
N LEU A 66 3.60 4.28 -16.14
CA LEU A 66 4.53 5.35 -15.76
C LEU A 66 5.70 5.47 -16.76
N PRO A 67 5.44 5.67 -18.08
CA PRO A 67 6.44 5.55 -19.13
C PRO A 67 7.57 6.59 -19.01
N HIS A 68 7.28 7.77 -18.48
CA HIS A 68 8.25 8.84 -18.30
C HIS A 68 8.99 8.77 -16.97
N LEU A 69 8.43 8.08 -15.98
CA LEU A 69 9.03 7.99 -14.65
C LEU A 69 10.28 7.10 -14.65
N GLY A 70 10.34 6.13 -15.57
CA GLY A 70 11.50 5.27 -15.74
C GLY A 70 12.77 5.99 -16.19
N GLY A 71 12.67 7.18 -16.81
CA GLY A 71 13.83 7.96 -17.22
C GLY A 71 14.56 8.65 -16.07
N ILE A 72 13.89 8.86 -14.95
CA ILE A 72 14.42 9.50 -13.74
C ILE A 72 14.45 8.52 -12.56
N ALA A 73 14.38 7.21 -12.82
CA ALA A 73 14.26 6.20 -11.77
C ALA A 73 15.44 6.23 -10.77
N ASP A 74 16.63 6.60 -11.23
CA ASP A 74 17.83 6.71 -10.38
C ASP A 74 17.83 7.97 -9.49
N ASP A 75 17.06 8.99 -9.85
CA ASP A 75 16.89 10.22 -9.07
C ASP A 75 15.73 10.11 -8.05
N LEU A 76 15.00 9.00 -8.06
CA LEU A 76 13.86 8.76 -7.21
C LEU A 76 14.21 7.83 -6.04
N LEU A 77 13.86 8.26 -4.83
CA LEU A 77 13.85 7.39 -3.67
C LEU A 77 12.48 6.73 -3.51
N PHE A 78 12.43 5.42 -3.66
CA PHE A 78 11.20 4.64 -3.42
C PHE A 78 11.25 3.92 -2.07
N GLY A 79 10.37 4.32 -1.15
CA GLY A 79 10.21 3.68 0.15
C GLY A 79 8.96 2.79 0.20
N SER A 80 9.14 1.47 0.19
CA SER A 80 8.04 0.53 0.41
C SER A 80 7.71 0.43 1.90
N GLN A 81 6.43 0.42 2.22
CA GLN A 81 5.96 0.24 3.60
C GLN A 81 5.80 -1.26 3.89
N PRO A 82 6.16 -1.73 5.10
CA PRO A 82 5.95 -3.12 5.47
C PRO A 82 4.46 -3.46 5.47
N ALA A 83 4.15 -4.72 5.14
CA ALA A 83 2.79 -5.21 5.14
C ALA A 83 2.18 -5.07 6.55
N VAL A 84 1.02 -4.43 6.63
CA VAL A 84 0.27 -4.25 7.86
C VAL A 84 -0.89 -5.24 7.88
N HIS A 85 -1.10 -5.95 8.99
CA HIS A 85 -2.22 -6.89 9.20
C HIS A 85 -3.58 -6.19 9.38
N ALA A 86 -3.95 -5.34 8.43
CA ALA A 86 -5.25 -4.72 8.29
C ALA A 86 -5.72 -4.89 6.85
N VAL A 87 -6.65 -5.83 6.65
CA VAL A 87 -7.14 -6.24 5.32
C VAL A 87 -8.12 -5.21 4.73
N GLN A 88 -8.71 -4.39 5.58
CA GLN A 88 -9.71 -3.41 5.16
C GLN A 88 -9.08 -2.03 4.94
N PRO A 89 -9.52 -1.27 3.91
CA PRO A 89 -8.99 0.06 3.63
C PRO A 89 -9.12 1.08 4.78
N PRO A 90 -10.22 1.16 5.55
CA PRO A 90 -10.34 2.14 6.64
C PRO A 90 -9.42 1.94 7.86
N PRO A 91 -9.23 0.71 8.41
CA PRO A 91 -8.37 0.50 9.57
C PRO A 91 -6.86 0.50 9.26
N ARG A 92 -6.46 0.38 7.98
CA ARG A 92 -5.03 0.34 7.61
C ARG A 92 -4.31 1.68 7.84
N PRO A 93 -4.83 2.84 7.39
CA PRO A 93 -4.27 4.16 7.72
C PRO A 93 -4.19 4.41 9.22
N ALA A 94 -5.24 4.07 9.98
CA ALA A 94 -5.26 4.22 11.44
C ALA A 94 -4.14 3.41 12.11
N LEU A 95 -3.93 2.15 11.70
CA LEU A 95 -2.85 1.32 12.23
C LEU A 95 -1.46 1.87 11.88
N MET A 96 -1.29 2.41 10.67
CA MET A 96 -0.03 3.03 10.24
C MET A 96 0.29 4.32 11.01
N GLN A 97 -0.72 5.18 11.19
CA GLN A 97 -0.55 6.50 11.78
C GLN A 97 -0.58 6.48 13.31
N CYS A 98 -1.38 5.61 13.91
CA CYS A 98 -1.67 5.61 15.35
C CYS A 98 -1.24 4.32 16.06
N GLY A 99 -0.79 3.28 15.32
CA GLY A 99 -0.42 1.99 15.91
C GLY A 99 -1.61 1.15 16.38
N ARG A 100 -2.85 1.64 16.20
CA ARG A 100 -4.10 0.95 16.52
C ARG A 100 -5.04 1.00 15.34
N ARG A 101 -5.87 -0.03 15.17
CA ARG A 101 -6.87 -0.10 14.09
C ARG A 101 -8.04 0.88 14.29
N ASN A 102 -8.23 1.32 15.52
CA ASN A 102 -9.28 2.23 15.93
C ASN A 102 -8.76 3.68 15.80
N LEU A 103 -9.67 4.60 15.47
CA LEU A 103 -9.39 6.04 15.28
C LEU A 103 -9.40 6.82 16.60
N ASP A 104 -9.37 6.13 17.74
CA ASP A 104 -9.44 6.68 19.09
C ASP A 104 -8.13 7.30 19.57
N CYS A 105 -7.05 7.18 18.80
CA CYS A 105 -5.72 7.68 19.17
C CYS A 105 -5.23 8.74 18.17
N PRO A 106 -4.67 9.87 18.63
CA PRO A 106 -4.09 10.87 17.75
C PRO A 106 -2.93 10.29 16.91
N PRO A 107 -2.78 10.73 15.65
CA PRO A 107 -1.71 10.26 14.79
C PRO A 107 -0.34 10.65 15.36
N LYS A 108 0.69 9.84 15.10
CA LYS A 108 2.08 10.10 15.52
C LYS A 108 2.57 11.52 15.18
N GLY A 109 2.11 12.11 14.07
CA GLY A 109 2.43 13.50 13.71
C GLY A 109 1.84 14.58 14.63
N ALA A 110 0.70 14.32 15.28
CA ALA A 110 0.12 15.25 16.25
C ALA A 110 0.95 15.34 17.54
N TRP A 111 1.59 14.23 17.96
CA TRP A 111 2.50 14.21 19.11
C TRP A 111 3.80 14.99 18.86
N LEU A 112 4.30 14.97 17.63
CA LEU A 112 5.54 15.66 17.28
C LEU A 112 5.40 17.19 17.34
N ASN A 113 4.20 17.73 17.06
CA ASN A 113 3.89 19.15 17.22
C ASN A 113 3.54 19.53 18.66
N TYR A 114 2.91 18.63 19.41
CA TYR A 114 2.44 18.94 20.76
C TYR A 114 3.55 18.86 21.83
N GLY A 115 4.55 17.99 21.64
CA GLY A 115 5.60 17.72 22.62
C GLY A 115 6.62 18.85 22.84
N PRO A 116 7.25 19.41 21.80
CA PRO A 116 8.30 20.42 21.96
C PRO A 116 7.79 21.87 21.99
N GLY A 117 6.50 22.12 21.73
CA GLY A 117 5.97 23.47 21.49
C GLY A 117 6.42 23.97 20.11
N THR A 118 5.46 24.39 19.29
CA THR A 118 5.75 24.88 17.93
C THR A 118 6.46 26.24 18.00
N ALA A 119 7.52 26.44 17.22
CA ALA A 119 8.08 27.79 17.01
C ALA A 119 7.20 28.67 16.09
N SER A 120 6.17 28.08 15.48
CA SER A 120 5.23 28.73 14.58
C SER A 120 4.16 29.50 15.35
N ARG A 121 3.98 30.78 15.00
CA ARG A 121 2.94 31.66 15.57
C ARG A 121 1.65 31.71 14.75
N ASN A 122 1.63 31.12 13.55
CA ASN A 122 0.61 31.43 12.55
C ASN A 122 -0.14 30.21 11.99
N LEU A 123 0.25 28.98 12.33
CA LEU A 123 -0.46 27.75 11.95
C LEU A 123 -0.29 26.68 13.04
N PRO A 124 -1.18 25.67 13.13
CA PRO A 124 -0.90 24.48 13.93
C PRO A 124 0.24 23.69 13.27
N GLY A 125 1.47 23.94 13.75
CA GLY A 125 2.74 23.45 13.19
C GLY A 125 3.70 24.59 12.93
#